data_AF-A0A5J6PIC6-F1
#
_entry.id   AF-A0A5J6PIC6-F1
#
_cell.length_a   1.000
_cell.length_b   1.000
_cell.length_c   1.000
_cell.angle_alpha   90.00
_cell.angle_beta   90.00
_cell.angle_gamma   90.00
#
_symmetry.space_group_name_H-M   'P 1'
#
loop_
_entity.id
_entity.type
_entity.pdbx_description
1 polymer ?
#
loop_
_entity_poly.entity_id
_entity_poly.type
_entity_poly.pdbx_seq_one_letter_code
_entity_poly.pdbx_strand_id
1 'polypeptide(L)'
;MPSDFFSRQSLELTFRLLRTNHPLLAHAVKQTLDFTTAVSYEDLQSAYTGEMLRNNEVLAALKAHTIGKIVSVLTDIGEEALRKHDLPPSHMTLLRSLIEDWVQLTEWVLQHTATDMQDKTAYQ
;
A
#
# COMPACT_ATOMS: atom_id res chain seq x y z
N MET A 1 2.55 3.25 19.62
CA MET A 1 2.58 1.97 18.88
C MET A 1 2.86 2.35 17.44
N PRO A 2 3.92 1.86 16.80
CA PRO A 2 4.13 2.14 15.37
C PRO A 2 2.95 1.51 14.61
N SER A 3 2.33 2.32 13.77
CA SER A 3 1.18 1.94 12.95
C SER A 3 1.69 1.18 11.72
N ASP A 4 2.34 0.02 11.92
CA ASP A 4 3.07 -0.74 10.88
C ASP A 4 2.17 -1.41 9.82
N PHE A 5 0.93 -0.94 9.62
CA PHE A 5 -0.10 -1.73 8.94
C PHE A 5 -0.76 -0.98 7.81
N PHE A 6 -0.63 -1.56 6.61
CA PHE A 6 -1.27 -1.02 5.43
C PHE A 6 -2.77 -1.35 5.42
N SER A 7 -3.59 -0.30 5.47
CA SER A 7 -5.03 -0.45 5.72
C SER A 7 -5.83 -0.80 4.45
N ARG A 8 -6.99 -1.46 4.63
CA ARG A 8 -7.93 -1.71 3.52
C ARG A 8 -8.47 -0.42 2.94
N GLN A 9 -8.72 0.54 3.82
CA GLN A 9 -9.28 1.83 3.47
C GLN A 9 -8.30 2.57 2.55
N SER A 10 -7.00 2.46 2.80
CA SER A 10 -5.94 3.02 1.95
C SER A 10 -5.99 2.42 0.54
N LEU A 11 -6.11 1.09 0.40
CA LEU A 11 -6.33 0.45 -0.92
C LEU A 11 -7.60 0.93 -1.62
N GLU A 12 -8.72 1.02 -0.92
CA GLU A 12 -10.00 1.45 -1.50
C GLU A 12 -9.98 2.91 -1.94
N LEU A 13 -9.37 3.79 -1.15
CA LEU A 13 -9.20 5.20 -1.47
C LEU A 13 -8.26 5.37 -2.68
N THR A 14 -7.15 4.64 -2.70
CA THR A 14 -6.24 4.63 -3.85
C THR A 14 -6.92 4.12 -5.12
N PHE A 15 -7.73 3.06 -5.03
CA PHE A 15 -8.53 2.60 -6.17
C PHE A 15 -9.44 3.72 -6.69
N ARG A 16 -10.16 4.41 -5.82
CA ARG A 16 -11.08 5.50 -6.21
C ARG A 16 -10.34 6.66 -6.88
N LEU A 17 -9.17 7.04 -6.35
CA LEU A 17 -8.33 8.11 -6.91
C LEU A 17 -7.74 7.74 -8.27
N LEU A 18 -7.21 6.51 -8.39
CA LEU A 18 -6.58 6.04 -9.62
C LEU A 18 -7.60 5.72 -10.71
N ARG A 19 -8.85 5.38 -10.37
CA ARG A 19 -9.88 4.98 -11.35
C ARG A 19 -10.08 6.00 -12.46
N THR A 20 -9.95 7.29 -12.16
CA THR A 20 -10.19 8.37 -13.11
C THR A 20 -8.98 8.66 -14.00
N ASN A 21 -7.76 8.56 -13.47
CA ASN A 21 -6.55 9.02 -14.17
C ASN A 21 -5.61 7.89 -14.61
N HIS A 22 -5.62 6.75 -13.92
CA HIS A 22 -4.72 5.61 -14.15
C HIS A 22 -5.47 4.27 -14.08
N PRO A 23 -6.29 3.92 -15.10
CA PRO A 23 -7.17 2.75 -15.07
C PRO A 23 -6.43 1.42 -14.92
N LEU A 24 -5.21 1.31 -15.45
CA LEU A 24 -4.37 0.11 -15.32
C LEU A 24 -3.91 -0.12 -13.87
N LEU A 25 -3.50 0.94 -13.17
CA LEU A 25 -3.11 0.84 -11.77
C LEU A 25 -4.33 0.64 -10.87
N ALA A 26 -5.46 1.29 -11.19
CA ALA A 26 -6.71 1.06 -10.50
C ALA A 26 -7.17 -0.41 -10.62
N HIS A 27 -7.03 -1.02 -11.79
CA HIS A 27 -7.35 -2.44 -11.97
C HIS A 27 -6.46 -3.33 -11.09
N ALA A 28 -5.15 -3.07 -11.05
CA ALA A 28 -4.23 -3.81 -10.19
C ALA A 28 -4.62 -3.70 -8.71
N VAL A 29 -4.89 -2.49 -8.21
CA VAL A 29 -5.33 -2.26 -6.83
C VAL A 29 -6.66 -2.95 -6.53
N LYS A 30 -7.59 -2.95 -7.49
CA LYS A 30 -8.87 -3.65 -7.36
C LYS A 30 -8.68 -5.17 -7.26
N GLN A 31 -7.83 -5.76 -8.11
CA GLN A 31 -7.53 -7.18 -8.03
C GLN A 31 -6.93 -7.55 -6.68
N THR A 32 -6.05 -6.70 -6.13
CA THR A 32 -5.50 -6.90 -4.79
C THR A 32 -6.58 -6.81 -3.70
N LEU A 33 -7.51 -5.86 -3.80
CA LEU A 33 -8.65 -5.76 -2.88
C LEU A 33 -9.53 -7.02 -2.89
N ASP A 34 -9.81 -7.56 -4.08
CA ASP A 34 -10.62 -8.77 -4.28
C ASP A 34 -9.86 -10.04 -3.82
N PHE A 35 -8.53 -10.05 -3.85
CA PHE A 35 -7.72 -11.20 -3.43
C PHE A 35 -7.48 -11.21 -1.90
N THR A 36 -7.18 -10.06 -1.31
CA THR A 36 -6.94 -9.89 0.13
C THR A 36 -8.23 -10.00 0.97
N THR A 37 -9.41 -10.07 0.36
CA THR A 37 -10.68 -10.23 1.09
C THR A 37 -10.95 -11.63 1.62
N ALA A 38 -10.14 -12.62 1.27
CA ALA A 38 -10.40 -14.03 1.53
C ALA A 38 -9.71 -14.60 2.79
N VAL A 39 -9.33 -13.78 3.77
CA VAL A 39 -8.72 -14.26 5.02
C VAL A 39 -9.82 -14.53 6.06
N SER A 40 -9.99 -15.81 6.43
CA SER A 40 -10.92 -16.24 7.48
C SER A 40 -10.57 -15.63 8.82
N TYR A 41 -11.58 -15.24 9.59
CA TYR A 41 -11.45 -14.62 10.91
C TYR A 41 -10.66 -15.47 11.93
N GLU A 42 -10.53 -16.77 11.69
CA GLU A 42 -9.75 -17.71 12.51
C GLU A 42 -8.23 -17.50 12.40
N ASP A 43 -7.71 -17.02 11.25
CA ASP A 43 -6.27 -16.74 11.06
C ASP A 43 -5.82 -15.40 11.67
N LEU A 44 -6.78 -14.54 12.04
CA LEU A 44 -6.55 -13.22 12.64
C LEU A 44 -6.32 -13.27 14.18
N GLN A 45 -6.44 -14.43 14.82
CA GLN A 45 -6.27 -14.55 16.29
C GLN A 45 -4.84 -14.28 16.78
N SER A 46 -3.85 -14.28 15.90
CA SER A 46 -2.53 -13.70 16.18
C SER A 46 -2.43 -12.37 15.43
N ALA A 47 -2.83 -11.27 16.08
CA ALA A 47 -2.85 -9.93 15.47
C ALA A 47 -1.53 -9.61 14.75
N TYR A 48 -0.39 -9.93 15.38
CA TYR A 48 0.94 -9.70 14.81
C TYR A 48 1.22 -10.53 13.53
N THR A 49 0.62 -11.71 13.40
CA THR A 49 0.86 -12.63 12.27
C THR A 49 -0.09 -12.37 11.10
N GLY A 50 -1.38 -12.08 11.38
CA GLY A 50 -2.37 -11.76 10.35
C GLY A 50 -2.07 -10.43 9.63
N GLU A 51 -1.43 -9.49 10.31
CA GLU A 51 -1.10 -8.18 9.76
C GLU A 51 0.16 -8.19 8.87
N MET A 52 1.20 -8.96 9.25
CA MET A 52 2.33 -9.26 8.34
C MET A 52 1.92 -10.10 7.13
N LEU A 53 0.95 -11.02 7.30
CA LEU A 53 0.38 -11.79 6.20
C LEU A 53 -0.23 -10.86 5.15
N ARG A 54 -0.90 -9.81 5.59
CA ARG A 54 -1.55 -8.85 4.71
C ARG A 54 -0.56 -7.99 3.92
N ASN A 55 0.51 -7.51 4.54
CA ASN A 55 1.58 -6.80 3.82
C ASN A 55 2.24 -7.74 2.78
N ASN A 56 2.42 -9.02 3.11
CA ASN A 56 2.91 -10.03 2.17
C ASN A 56 1.94 -10.30 1.01
N GLU A 57 0.64 -10.40 1.27
CA GLU A 57 -0.39 -10.58 0.24
C GLU A 57 -0.43 -9.38 -0.72
N VAL A 58 -0.36 -8.17 -0.17
CA VAL A 58 -0.31 -6.94 -0.96
C VAL A 58 0.98 -6.91 -1.79
N LEU A 59 2.13 -7.29 -1.26
CA LEU A 59 3.38 -7.40 -2.03
C LEU A 59 3.31 -8.49 -3.11
N ALA A 60 2.71 -9.64 -2.81
CA ALA A 60 2.55 -10.73 -3.76
C ALA A 60 1.66 -10.32 -4.94
N ALA A 61 0.59 -9.57 -4.67
CA ALA A 61 -0.34 -9.09 -5.69
C ALA A 61 0.20 -7.84 -6.43
N LEU A 62 0.66 -6.84 -5.68
CA LEU A 62 1.28 -5.61 -6.16
C LEU A 62 2.79 -5.75 -5.93
N LYS A 63 3.47 -6.36 -6.89
CA LYS A 63 4.95 -6.42 -6.92
C LYS A 63 5.55 -5.07 -6.50
N ALA A 64 6.70 -5.07 -5.82
CA ALA A 64 7.36 -3.86 -5.29
C ALA A 64 7.42 -2.68 -6.28
N HIS A 65 7.69 -2.96 -7.57
CA HIS A 65 7.68 -1.96 -8.64
C HIS A 65 6.31 -1.26 -8.81
N THR A 66 5.22 -2.01 -8.72
CA THR A 66 3.85 -1.47 -8.81
C THR A 66 3.51 -0.60 -7.60
N ILE A 67 3.97 -1.00 -6.40
CA ILE A 67 3.84 -0.20 -5.18
C ILE A 67 4.53 1.16 -5.35
N GLY A 68 5.79 1.15 -5.82
CA GLY A 68 6.53 2.40 -6.09
C GLY A 68 5.85 3.30 -7.12
N LYS A 69 5.24 2.72 -8.18
CA LYS A 69 4.44 3.48 -9.15
C LYS A 69 3.20 4.12 -8.52
N ILE A 70 2.54 3.43 -7.59
CA ILE A 70 1.37 3.97 -6.89
C ILE A 70 1.78 5.18 -6.04
N VAL A 71 2.89 5.07 -5.28
CA VAL A 71 3.44 6.20 -4.50
C VAL A 71 3.75 7.40 -5.39
N SER A 72 4.40 7.17 -6.53
CA SER A 72 4.71 8.24 -7.50
C SER A 72 3.44 8.94 -7.97
N VAL A 73 2.42 8.19 -8.40
CA VAL A 73 1.17 8.78 -8.92
C VAL A 73 0.40 9.53 -7.83
N LEU A 74 0.36 9.02 -6.60
CA LEU A 74 -0.27 9.74 -5.48
C LEU A 74 0.46 11.04 -5.17
N THR A 75 1.80 11.04 -5.25
CA THR A 75 2.63 12.25 -5.12
C THR A 75 2.32 13.26 -6.22
N ASP A 76 2.22 12.83 -7.48
CA ASP A 76 1.87 13.70 -8.60
C ASP A 76 0.47 14.32 -8.42
N ILE A 77 -0.51 13.54 -7.95
CA ILE A 77 -1.86 14.04 -7.62
C ILE A 77 -1.79 15.09 -6.51
N GLY A 78 -0.97 14.87 -5.48
CA GLY A 78 -0.79 15.80 -4.37
C GLY A 78 -0.10 17.09 -4.78
N GLU A 79 0.92 17.01 -5.64
CA GLU A 79 1.59 18.19 -6.20
C GLU A 79 0.61 19.02 -7.03
N GLU A 80 -0.14 18.40 -7.93
CA GLU A 80 -1.11 19.09 -8.79
C GLU A 80 -2.24 19.73 -7.96
N ALA A 81 -2.70 19.04 -6.92
CA ALA A 81 -3.68 19.54 -5.95
C ALA A 81 -3.19 20.81 -5.23
N LEU A 82 -1.93 20.82 -4.80
CA LEU A 82 -1.31 21.98 -4.14
C LEU A 82 -1.16 23.14 -5.12
N ARG A 83 -0.76 22.87 -6.37
CA ARG A 83 -0.58 23.90 -7.40
C ARG A 83 -1.89 24.59 -7.78
N LYS A 84 -2.98 23.84 -7.86
CA LYS A 84 -4.30 24.38 -8.27
C LYS A 84 -5.11 24.98 -7.12
N HIS A 85 -4.68 24.82 -5.86
CA HIS A 85 -5.49 25.15 -4.68
C HIS A 85 -6.90 24.56 -4.71
N ASP A 86 -7.06 23.42 -5.41
CA ASP A 86 -8.36 22.89 -5.83
C ASP A 86 -8.95 21.88 -4.84
N LEU A 87 -8.33 21.76 -3.66
CA LEU A 87 -8.70 20.76 -2.66
C LEU A 87 -8.87 21.37 -1.27
N PRO A 88 -9.99 21.07 -0.58
CA PRO A 88 -10.17 21.42 0.81
C PRO A 88 -9.02 20.91 1.68
N PRO A 89 -8.65 21.62 2.77
CA PRO A 89 -7.57 21.21 3.66
C PRO A 89 -7.72 19.78 4.18
N SER A 90 -8.95 19.34 4.45
CA SER A 90 -9.26 17.97 4.89
C SER A 90 -8.91 16.90 3.85
N HIS A 91 -9.15 17.18 2.56
CA HIS A 91 -8.79 16.24 1.50
C HIS A 91 -7.27 16.18 1.29
N MET A 92 -6.57 17.31 1.47
CA MET A 92 -5.12 17.34 1.43
C MET A 92 -4.51 16.54 2.59
N THR A 93 -5.09 16.61 3.79
CA THR A 93 -4.68 15.76 4.92
C THR A 93 -4.89 14.28 4.63
N LEU A 94 -6.05 13.90 4.06
CA LEU A 94 -6.31 12.51 3.67
C LEU A 94 -5.33 12.00 2.62
N LEU A 95 -5.02 12.81 1.59
CA LEU A 95 -4.06 12.43 0.56
C LEU A 95 -2.65 12.27 1.12
N ARG A 96 -2.25 13.14 2.05
CA ARG A 96 -0.98 13.01 2.77
C ARG A 96 -0.90 11.73 3.58
N SER A 97 -1.92 11.44 4.40
CA SER A 97 -1.97 10.19 5.17
C SER A 97 -1.94 8.96 4.26
N LEU A 98 -2.61 9.03 3.12
CA LEU A 98 -2.58 7.95 2.12
C LEU A 98 -1.18 7.74 1.55
N ILE A 99 -0.45 8.81 1.20
CA ILE A 99 0.94 8.71 0.74
C ILE A 99 1.83 8.12 1.84
N GLU A 100 1.67 8.57 3.10
CA GLU A 100 2.41 8.06 4.26
C GLU A 100 2.20 6.55 4.43
N ASP A 101 0.97 6.04 4.32
CA ASP A 101 0.66 4.61 4.38
C ASP A 101 1.38 3.80 3.29
N TRP A 102 1.39 4.29 2.04
CA TRP A 102 2.04 3.60 0.93
C TRP A 102 3.58 3.68 1.02
N VAL A 103 4.12 4.75 1.58
CA VAL A 103 5.56 4.88 1.86
C VAL A 103 5.99 3.89 2.94
N GLN A 104 5.23 3.80 4.04
CA GLN A 104 5.50 2.81 5.09
C GLN A 104 5.46 1.38 4.55
N LEU A 105 4.47 1.05 3.69
CA LEU A 105 4.45 -0.24 3.02
C LEU A 105 5.71 -0.47 2.16
N THR A 106 6.16 0.56 1.43
CA THR A 106 7.38 0.48 0.60
C THR A 106 8.62 0.24 1.46
N GLU A 107 8.76 0.96 2.58
CA GLU A 107 9.85 0.77 3.53
C GLU A 107 9.83 -0.64 4.12
N TRP A 108 8.66 -1.12 4.54
CA TRP A 108 8.47 -2.48 5.04
C TRP A 108 8.88 -3.53 4.00
N VAL A 109 8.45 -3.37 2.74
CA VAL A 109 8.81 -4.26 1.63
C VAL A 109 10.32 -4.30 1.43
N LEU A 110 10.99 -3.15 1.41
CA LEU A 110 12.44 -3.07 1.23
C LEU A 110 13.20 -3.74 2.38
N GLN A 111 12.75 -3.54 3.62
CA GLN A 111 13.35 -4.18 4.80
C GLN A 111 13.17 -5.71 4.74
N HIS A 112 11.97 -6.20 4.43
CA HIS A 112 11.69 -7.64 4.50
C HIS A 112 12.16 -8.43 3.28
N THR A 113 12.23 -7.82 2.09
CA THR A 113 12.84 -8.48 0.91
C THR A 113 14.36 -8.52 0.96
N ALA A 114 15.02 -7.54 1.60
CA ALA A 114 16.46 -7.56 1.81
C ALA A 114 16.89 -8.58 2.88
N THR A 115 16.13 -8.70 3.97
CA THR A 115 16.41 -9.68 5.03
C THR A 115 16.25 -11.13 4.55
N ASP A 116 15.25 -11.43 3.71
CA ASP A 116 15.06 -12.78 3.13
C ASP A 116 16.21 -13.21 2.18
N MET A 117 16.90 -12.24 1.57
CA MET A 117 18.11 -12.49 0.78
C MET A 117 19.34 -12.76 1.67
N GLN A 118 19.43 -12.15 2.84
CA GLN A 118 20.57 -12.28 3.74
C GLN A 118 20.55 -13.63 4.49
N ASP A 119 19.36 -14.13 4.85
CA ASP A 119 19.19 -15.42 5.54
C ASP A 119 19.59 -16.61 4.65
N LYS A 120 19.32 -16.54 3.34
CA LYS A 120 19.69 -17.60 2.37
C LYS A 120 21.21 -17.74 2.17
N THR A 121 21.99 -16.71 2.49
CA THR A 121 23.46 -16.77 2.43
C THR A 121 24.11 -17.20 3.74
N ALA A 122 23.37 -17.28 4.85
CA ALA A 122 23.90 -17.68 6.15
C ALA A 122 23.99 -19.22 6.34
N TYR A 123 23.44 -19.99 5.40
CA TYR A 123 23.44 -21.46 5.42
C TYR A 123 24.33 -22.11 4.33
N GLN A 124 25.32 -21.39 3.80
CA GLN A 124 26.33 -21.97 2.90
C GLN A 124 27.67 -22.19 3.60
#